data_AF-A0AAD2HU05-F1
#
_entry.id   AF-A0AAD2HU05-F1
#
_cell.length_a   1.000
_cell.length_b   1.000
_cell.length_c   1.000
_cell.angle_alpha   90.00
_cell.angle_beta   90.00
_cell.angle_gamma   90.00
#
_symmetry.space_group_name_H-M   'P 1'
#
loop_
_entity.id
_entity.type
_entity.pdbx_description
1 polymer ?
#
loop_
_entity_poly.entity_id
_entity_poly.type
_entity_poly.pdbx_seq_one_letter_code
_entity_poly.pdbx_strand_id
1 'polypeptide(L)'
;MQQLAAPLWKTALDKALATYPKQTVVQLASLDPSASIPHVRSLVFREFMTTSDPSQPLILSTTDVRTPKTAQMIANPNVQIAWYIQGTQEQYRIAGKAHIVPAPGDLRKHFMHTISALGLASDYDWEAKRVEAFKKMSPQMKASWCRPVPGSKLEGGQDEAKKWPTELQEPKPGDAEAQRLWDLSLSNFALLIVNPTDVDFVELAPVPNRRTRFWRAADGWHEEALVP
;
A
#
# COMPACT_ATOMS: atom_id res chain seq x y z
N MET A 1 -2.10 -21.52 -25.21
CA MET A 1 -2.13 -20.68 -23.99
C MET A 1 -1.60 -19.31 -24.38
N GLN A 2 -2.44 -18.27 -24.36
CA GLN A 2 -1.93 -16.89 -24.44
C GLN A 2 -1.08 -16.64 -23.19
N GLN A 3 0.12 -16.12 -23.39
CA GLN A 3 1.01 -15.75 -22.30
C GLN A 3 0.40 -14.54 -21.59
N LEU A 4 0.09 -14.68 -20.29
CA LEU A 4 -0.40 -13.57 -19.49
C LEU A 4 0.71 -12.50 -19.44
N ALA A 5 0.41 -11.30 -19.93
CA ALA A 5 1.34 -10.16 -19.93
C ALA A 5 0.92 -9.15 -18.86
N ALA A 6 1.88 -8.38 -18.36
CA ALA A 6 1.58 -7.25 -17.50
C ALA A 6 0.78 -6.19 -18.27
N PRO A 7 -0.19 -5.52 -17.63
CA PRO A 7 -0.99 -4.51 -18.30
C PRO A 7 -0.14 -3.29 -18.69
N LEU A 8 -0.48 -2.65 -19.82
CA LEU A 8 0.32 -1.57 -20.39
C LEU A 8 0.48 -0.36 -19.46
N TRP A 9 -0.54 -0.02 -18.66
CA TRP A 9 -0.43 1.03 -17.64
C TRP A 9 0.67 0.75 -16.61
N LYS A 10 0.88 -0.52 -16.25
CA LYS A 10 1.93 -0.92 -15.29
C LYS A 10 3.30 -0.80 -15.93
N THR A 11 3.43 -1.22 -17.19
CA THR A 11 4.67 -1.05 -17.97
C THR A 11 5.05 0.43 -18.14
N ALA A 12 4.07 1.30 -18.39
CA ALA A 12 4.28 2.75 -18.47
C ALA A 12 4.77 3.31 -17.12
N LEU A 13 4.08 2.95 -16.03
CA LEU A 13 4.45 3.39 -14.68
C LEU A 13 5.84 2.88 -14.25
N ASP A 14 6.19 1.62 -14.54
CA ASP A 14 7.54 1.10 -14.28
C ASP A 14 8.61 1.92 -15.00
N LYS A 15 8.40 2.25 -16.28
CA LYS A 15 9.32 3.07 -17.07
C LYS A 15 9.47 4.48 -16.47
N ALA A 16 8.35 5.07 -16.03
CA ALA A 16 8.35 6.38 -15.39
C ALA A 16 9.14 6.34 -14.07
N LEU A 17 8.94 5.32 -13.24
CA LEU A 17 9.65 5.14 -11.97
C LEU A 17 11.12 4.75 -12.13
N ALA A 18 11.49 4.02 -13.18
CA ALA A 18 12.89 3.75 -13.49
C ALA A 18 13.67 5.05 -13.77
N THR A 19 12.99 6.04 -14.37
CA THR A 19 13.57 7.37 -14.67
C THR A 19 13.50 8.30 -13.47
N TYR A 20 12.39 8.25 -12.70
CA TYR A 20 12.13 9.11 -11.54
C TYR A 20 11.92 8.30 -10.24
N PRO A 21 12.94 7.57 -9.76
CA PRO A 21 12.79 6.56 -8.70
C PRO A 21 12.41 7.12 -7.32
N LYS A 22 12.48 8.45 -7.14
CA LYS A 22 12.08 9.11 -5.89
C LYS A 22 10.60 9.48 -5.86
N GLN A 23 9.86 9.35 -6.96
CA GLN A 23 8.45 9.73 -7.04
C GLN A 23 7.52 8.59 -6.60
N THR A 24 7.76 8.08 -5.39
CA THR A 24 7.05 6.93 -4.81
C THR A 24 5.90 7.32 -3.87
N VAL A 25 5.70 8.61 -3.63
CA VAL A 25 4.58 9.09 -2.79
C VAL A 25 3.33 9.18 -3.64
N VAL A 26 2.25 8.58 -3.17
CA VAL A 26 0.93 8.56 -3.81
C VAL A 26 -0.13 9.10 -2.86
N GLN A 27 -1.24 9.62 -3.37
CA GLN A 27 -2.40 9.96 -2.56
C GLN A 27 -3.41 8.82 -2.61
N LEU A 28 -3.81 8.29 -1.46
CA LEU A 28 -4.84 7.26 -1.35
C LEU A 28 -6.12 7.86 -0.80
N ALA A 29 -7.21 7.76 -1.54
CA ALA A 29 -8.56 8.01 -1.07
C ALA A 29 -9.19 6.72 -0.51
N SER A 30 -9.88 6.83 0.62
CA SER A 30 -10.69 5.75 1.21
C SER A 30 -12.00 6.29 1.77
N LEU A 31 -12.97 5.39 1.95
CA LEU A 31 -14.28 5.73 2.48
C LEU A 31 -14.43 5.17 3.89
N ASP A 32 -15.03 5.96 4.77
CA ASP A 32 -15.59 5.49 6.02
C ASP A 32 -17.10 5.29 5.81
N PRO A 33 -17.66 4.07 5.96
CA PRO A 33 -19.08 3.83 5.76
C PRO A 33 -20.00 4.68 6.65
N SER A 34 -19.48 5.22 7.75
CA SER A 34 -20.23 6.08 8.67
C SER A 34 -20.09 7.58 8.39
N ALA A 35 -19.20 7.98 7.48
CA ALA A 35 -18.94 9.38 7.15
C ALA A 35 -19.43 9.75 5.74
N SER A 36 -19.88 10.99 5.58
CA SER A 36 -20.25 11.56 4.27
C SER A 36 -19.07 12.19 3.52
N ILE A 37 -17.91 12.30 4.16
CA ILE A 37 -16.72 12.94 3.61
C ILE A 37 -15.64 11.87 3.37
N PRO A 38 -15.07 11.77 2.16
CA PRO A 38 -13.99 10.84 1.89
C PRO A 38 -12.70 11.25 2.62
N HIS A 39 -11.87 10.27 2.97
CA HIS A 39 -10.58 10.52 3.59
C HIS A 39 -9.46 10.37 2.55
N VAL A 40 -8.46 11.26 2.62
CA VAL A 40 -7.27 11.22 1.76
C VAL A 40 -5.99 11.38 2.58
N ARG A 41 -4.91 10.72 2.16
CA ARG A 41 -3.58 10.84 2.75
C ARG A 41 -2.50 10.39 1.78
N SER A 42 -1.27 10.82 2.03
CA SER A 42 -0.10 10.28 1.34
C SER A 42 0.26 8.88 1.85
N LEU A 43 0.63 8.00 0.93
CA LEU A 43 1.25 6.71 1.17
C LEU A 43 2.54 6.60 0.35
N VAL A 44 3.45 5.74 0.80
CA VAL A 44 4.67 5.43 0.04
C VAL A 44 4.47 4.09 -0.67
N PHE A 45 4.50 4.11 -2.00
CA PHE A 45 4.66 2.92 -2.83
C PHE A 45 5.98 2.24 -2.48
N ARG A 46 5.94 0.93 -2.23
CA ARG A 46 7.14 0.14 -1.91
C ARG A 46 7.58 -0.73 -3.06
N GLU A 47 6.63 -1.48 -3.63
CA GLU A 47 6.88 -2.36 -4.77
C GLU A 47 5.56 -2.80 -5.41
N PHE A 48 5.66 -3.30 -6.64
CA PHE A 48 4.64 -4.16 -7.20
C PHE A 48 4.90 -5.60 -6.72
N MET A 49 3.90 -6.22 -6.14
CA MET A 49 3.89 -7.66 -5.92
C MET A 49 3.25 -8.32 -7.13
N THR A 50 4.01 -9.19 -7.79
CA THR A 50 3.46 -10.11 -8.78
C THR A 50 3.07 -11.40 -8.05
N THR A 51 1.82 -11.81 -8.19
CA THR A 51 1.40 -13.16 -7.77
C THR A 51 1.84 -14.16 -8.86
N SER A 52 1.28 -15.37 -8.87
CA SER A 52 1.47 -16.32 -9.98
C SER A 52 0.97 -15.79 -11.33
N ASP A 53 0.16 -14.72 -11.34
CA ASP A 53 -0.40 -14.09 -12.55
C ASP A 53 0.20 -12.68 -12.78
N PRO A 54 1.06 -12.49 -13.80
CA PRO A 54 1.64 -11.19 -14.12
C PRO A 54 0.63 -10.15 -14.60
N SER A 55 -0.58 -10.57 -15.00
CA SER A 55 -1.66 -9.65 -15.36
C SER A 55 -2.33 -9.02 -14.13
N GLN A 56 -1.99 -9.45 -12.91
CA GLN A 56 -2.58 -8.92 -11.67
C GLN A 56 -1.51 -8.28 -10.77
N PRO A 57 -0.90 -7.17 -11.19
CA PRO A 57 0.07 -6.46 -10.36
C PRO A 57 -0.62 -5.90 -9.12
N LEU A 58 -0.17 -6.33 -7.95
CA LEU A 58 -0.63 -5.78 -6.67
C LEU A 58 0.31 -4.64 -6.25
N ILE A 59 -0.25 -3.53 -5.78
CA ILE A 59 0.53 -2.41 -5.23
C ILE A 59 0.75 -2.65 -3.74
N LEU A 60 2.01 -2.73 -3.30
CA LEU A 60 2.35 -2.84 -1.88
C LEU A 60 2.75 -1.49 -1.29
N SER A 61 2.12 -1.17 -0.16
CA SER A 61 2.53 -0.15 0.79
C SER A 61 2.61 -0.74 2.20
N THR A 62 2.99 0.08 3.18
CA THR A 62 3.06 -0.31 4.59
C THR A 62 2.27 0.66 5.44
N THR A 63 1.74 0.19 6.57
CA THR A 63 0.95 1.04 7.47
C THR A 63 1.03 0.57 8.93
N ASP A 64 0.50 1.40 9.82
CA ASP A 64 0.23 1.02 11.21
C ASP A 64 -1.22 0.53 11.30
N VAL A 65 -1.41 -0.70 11.76
CA VAL A 65 -2.71 -1.37 11.84
C VAL A 65 -3.70 -0.59 12.72
N ARG A 66 -3.21 0.23 13.65
CA ARG A 66 -4.02 1.01 14.60
C ARG A 66 -4.59 2.29 14.01
N THR A 67 -4.19 2.65 12.79
CA THR A 67 -4.64 3.90 12.16
C THR A 67 -6.08 3.79 11.61
N PRO A 68 -6.86 4.88 11.59
CA PRO A 68 -8.26 4.85 11.11
C PRO A 68 -8.43 4.29 9.70
N LYS A 69 -7.44 4.55 8.81
CA LYS A 69 -7.46 4.07 7.42
C LYS A 69 -7.57 2.54 7.32
N THR A 70 -7.01 1.82 8.29
CA THR A 70 -7.09 0.36 8.35
C THR A 70 -8.53 -0.10 8.57
N ALA A 71 -9.21 0.47 9.56
CA ALA A 71 -10.62 0.16 9.83
C ALA A 71 -11.52 0.56 8.65
N GLN A 72 -11.26 1.72 8.04
CA GLN A 72 -11.95 2.19 6.83
C GLN A 72 -11.84 1.17 5.68
N MET A 73 -10.63 0.70 5.37
CA MET A 73 -10.40 -0.25 4.27
C MET A 73 -10.92 -1.67 4.56
N ILE A 74 -10.96 -2.07 5.84
CA ILE A 74 -11.59 -3.33 6.25
C ILE A 74 -13.11 -3.25 6.05
N ALA A 75 -13.73 -2.12 6.42
CA ALA A 75 -15.17 -1.94 6.30
C ALA A 75 -15.62 -1.68 4.85
N ASN A 76 -14.83 -0.93 4.07
CA ASN A 76 -15.04 -0.68 2.66
C ASN A 76 -13.70 -0.74 1.90
N PRO A 77 -13.42 -1.84 1.17
CA PRO A 77 -12.13 -2.02 0.52
C PRO A 77 -11.95 -1.13 -0.72
N ASN A 78 -12.98 -0.44 -1.20
CA ASN A 78 -12.88 0.38 -2.40
C ASN A 78 -12.02 1.62 -2.12
N VAL A 79 -10.93 1.75 -2.85
CA VAL A 79 -9.98 2.86 -2.76
C VAL A 79 -9.64 3.39 -4.13
N GLN A 80 -9.12 4.61 -4.17
CA GLN A 80 -8.50 5.17 -5.38
C GLN A 80 -7.17 5.80 -5.03
N ILE A 81 -6.13 5.47 -5.80
CA ILE A 81 -4.82 6.10 -5.74
C ILE A 81 -4.77 7.19 -6.82
N ALA A 82 -4.30 8.38 -6.47
CA ALA A 82 -3.82 9.37 -7.42
C ALA A 82 -2.29 9.43 -7.33
N TRP A 83 -1.63 9.27 -8.46
CA TRP A 83 -0.17 9.27 -8.55
C TRP A 83 0.26 10.13 -9.73
N TYR A 84 0.92 11.24 -9.41
CA TYR A 84 1.49 12.12 -10.42
C TYR A 84 3.00 11.93 -10.50
N ILE A 85 3.49 11.61 -11.70
CA ILE A 85 4.93 11.55 -12.00
C ILE A 85 5.31 12.87 -12.67
N GLN A 86 5.80 13.83 -11.88
CA GLN A 86 6.18 15.17 -12.34
C GLN A 86 7.19 15.14 -13.50
N GLY A 87 8.09 14.17 -13.49
CA GLY A 87 9.16 14.10 -14.48
C GLY A 87 8.68 13.76 -15.89
N THR A 88 7.76 12.80 -16.01
CA THR A 88 7.11 12.42 -17.27
C THR A 88 5.83 13.22 -17.55
N GLN A 89 5.37 14.03 -16.60
CA GLN A 89 4.09 14.72 -16.64
C GLN A 89 2.91 13.75 -16.85
N GLU A 90 2.98 12.62 -16.18
CA GLU A 90 2.00 11.55 -16.25
C GLU A 90 1.17 11.50 -14.96
N GLN A 91 -0.13 11.23 -15.09
CA GLN A 91 -1.00 10.99 -13.94
C GLN A 91 -1.68 9.64 -14.06
N TYR A 92 -1.61 8.86 -12.99
CA TYR A 92 -2.27 7.57 -12.85
C TYR A 92 -3.32 7.68 -11.75
N ARG A 93 -4.58 7.47 -12.10
CA ARG A 93 -5.69 7.34 -11.14
C ARG A 93 -6.11 5.87 -11.11
N ILE A 94 -5.68 5.17 -10.07
CA ILE A 94 -5.80 3.71 -9.95
C ILE A 94 -6.90 3.39 -8.93
N ALA A 95 -8.06 2.95 -9.40
CA ALA A 95 -9.10 2.41 -8.54
C ALA A 95 -8.88 0.91 -8.28
N GLY A 96 -9.23 0.46 -7.08
CA GLY A 96 -9.03 -0.94 -6.71
C GLY A 96 -9.56 -1.29 -5.33
N LYS A 97 -9.24 -2.51 -4.90
CA LYS A 97 -9.57 -3.03 -3.57
C LYS A 97 -8.34 -3.06 -2.68
N ALA A 98 -8.43 -2.43 -1.51
CA ALA A 98 -7.39 -2.45 -0.50
C ALA A 98 -7.56 -3.64 0.46
N HIS A 99 -6.44 -4.24 0.85
CA HIS A 99 -6.37 -5.34 1.80
C HIS A 99 -5.26 -5.10 2.80
N ILE A 100 -5.55 -5.33 4.08
CA ILE A 100 -4.59 -5.14 5.16
C ILE A 100 -4.07 -6.51 5.60
N VAL A 101 -2.75 -6.61 5.70
CA VAL A 101 -1.98 -7.80 6.08
C VAL A 101 -1.42 -7.55 7.49
N PRO A 102 -2.16 -7.84 8.57
CA PRO A 102 -1.74 -7.56 9.94
C PRO A 102 -0.83 -8.68 10.48
N ALA A 103 -0.35 -8.53 11.72
CA ALA A 103 0.24 -9.66 12.44
C ALA A 103 -0.75 -10.85 12.57
N PRO A 104 -0.27 -12.08 12.80
CA PRO A 104 -1.14 -13.24 13.02
C PRO A 104 -2.17 -12.99 14.14
N GLY A 105 -3.42 -13.37 13.91
CA GLY A 105 -4.54 -13.10 14.82
C GLY A 105 -5.90 -13.12 14.10
N ASP A 106 -6.93 -12.52 14.70
CA ASP A 106 -8.28 -12.54 14.10
C ASP A 106 -8.41 -11.68 12.85
N LEU A 107 -7.77 -10.50 12.83
CA LEU A 107 -7.71 -9.66 11.62
C LEU A 107 -7.01 -10.38 10.47
N ARG A 108 -6.04 -11.24 10.77
CA ARG A 108 -5.38 -12.08 9.76
C ARG A 108 -6.35 -13.08 9.15
N LYS A 109 -7.24 -13.69 9.93
CA LYS A 109 -8.27 -14.62 9.40
C LYS A 109 -9.22 -13.90 8.43
N HIS A 110 -9.64 -12.68 8.78
CA HIS A 110 -10.46 -11.85 7.90
C HIS A 110 -9.76 -11.52 6.57
N PHE A 111 -8.47 -11.16 6.64
CA PHE A 111 -7.64 -10.97 5.44
C PHE A 111 -7.58 -12.23 4.58
N MET A 112 -7.27 -13.39 5.17
CA MET A 112 -7.16 -14.66 4.43
C MET A 112 -8.46 -15.06 3.76
N HIS A 113 -9.60 -14.88 4.44
CA HIS A 113 -10.91 -15.12 3.82
C HIS A 113 -11.14 -14.24 2.58
N THR A 114 -10.79 -12.96 2.68
CA THR A 114 -11.01 -11.99 1.61
C THR A 114 -10.07 -12.24 0.41
N ILE A 115 -8.79 -12.51 0.67
CA ILE A 115 -7.80 -12.69 -0.40
C ILE A 115 -8.02 -14.01 -1.16
N SER A 116 -8.41 -15.08 -0.45
CA SER A 116 -8.77 -16.37 -1.06
C SER A 116 -10.02 -16.27 -1.92
N ALA A 117 -11.05 -15.51 -1.49
CA ALA A 117 -12.25 -15.28 -2.28
C ALA A 117 -11.97 -14.52 -3.60
N LEU A 118 -10.88 -13.77 -3.67
CA LEU A 118 -10.43 -13.08 -4.88
C LEU A 118 -9.52 -13.94 -5.76
N GLY A 119 -9.22 -15.19 -5.37
CA GLY A 119 -8.26 -16.05 -6.06
C GLY A 119 -6.83 -15.50 -6.03
N LEU A 120 -6.54 -14.57 -5.10
CA LEU A 120 -5.26 -13.90 -5.02
C LEU A 120 -4.35 -14.63 -4.05
N ALA A 121 -3.29 -15.26 -4.56
CA ALA A 121 -2.11 -15.64 -3.77
C ALA A 121 -2.46 -16.32 -2.42
N SER A 122 -3.39 -17.28 -2.44
CA SER A 122 -3.84 -18.00 -1.24
C SER A 122 -2.71 -18.77 -0.57
N ASP A 123 -1.78 -19.29 -1.38
CA ASP A 123 -0.66 -20.10 -0.94
C ASP A 123 0.61 -19.26 -0.69
N TYR A 124 0.50 -17.93 -0.79
CA TYR A 124 1.61 -17.02 -0.56
C TYR A 124 1.88 -16.84 0.93
N ASP A 125 3.15 -16.89 1.33
CA ASP A 125 3.54 -16.66 2.72
C ASP A 125 3.50 -15.16 3.05
N TRP A 126 2.29 -14.69 3.36
CA TRP A 126 2.01 -13.31 3.73
C TRP A 126 2.70 -12.86 5.01
N GLU A 127 3.05 -13.78 5.91
CA GLU A 127 3.75 -13.41 7.14
C GLU A 127 5.25 -13.26 6.88
N ALA A 128 5.86 -14.18 6.14
CA ALA A 128 7.25 -14.01 5.70
C ALA A 128 7.43 -12.69 4.93
N LYS A 129 6.52 -12.36 4.02
CA LYS A 129 6.58 -11.08 3.29
C LYS A 129 6.42 -9.87 4.21
N ARG A 130 5.54 -9.96 5.22
CA ARG A 130 5.35 -8.88 6.21
C ARG A 130 6.60 -8.66 7.04
N VAL A 131 7.23 -9.72 7.54
CA VAL A 131 8.48 -9.66 8.29
C VAL A 131 9.63 -9.15 7.42
N GLU A 132 9.74 -9.60 6.17
CA GLU A 132 10.72 -9.13 5.20
C GLU A 132 10.60 -7.61 4.96
N ALA A 133 9.37 -7.14 4.69
CA ALA A 133 9.11 -5.71 4.47
C ALA A 133 9.40 -4.87 5.72
N PHE A 134 9.05 -5.37 6.91
CA PHE A 134 9.38 -4.71 8.18
C PHE A 134 10.89 -4.59 8.37
N LYS A 135 11.64 -5.68 8.16
CA LYS A 135 13.11 -5.69 8.28
C LYS A 135 13.80 -4.68 7.37
N LYS A 136 13.26 -4.44 6.18
CA LYS A 136 13.74 -3.43 5.22
C LYS A 136 13.43 -1.98 5.62
N MET A 137 12.55 -1.74 6.59
CA MET A 137 12.26 -0.39 7.07
C MET A 137 13.45 0.21 7.82
N SER A 138 13.60 1.54 7.75
CA SER A 138 14.65 2.23 8.50
C SER A 138 14.45 2.09 10.01
N PRO A 139 15.51 2.23 10.83
CA PRO A 139 15.40 2.19 12.28
C PRO A 139 14.40 3.22 12.82
N GLN A 140 14.36 4.42 12.24
CA GLN A 140 13.44 5.48 12.65
C GLN A 140 11.98 5.11 12.35
N MET A 141 11.75 4.46 11.21
CA MET A 141 10.42 4.01 10.84
C MET A 141 9.97 2.85 11.74
N LYS A 142 10.85 1.87 12.01
CA LYS A 142 10.59 0.78 12.97
C LYS A 142 10.20 1.31 14.35
N ALA A 143 10.89 2.32 14.85
CA ALA A 143 10.58 2.94 16.14
C ALA A 143 9.20 3.62 16.17
N SER A 144 8.71 4.12 15.02
CA SER A 144 7.42 4.81 14.95
C SER A 144 6.24 3.94 15.36
N TRP A 145 6.31 2.62 15.12
CA TRP A 145 5.28 1.66 15.52
C TRP A 145 5.28 1.32 17.02
N CYS A 146 6.31 1.71 17.78
CA CYS A 146 6.32 1.59 19.24
C CYS A 146 5.63 2.78 19.94
N ARG A 147 5.32 3.85 19.21
CA ARG A 147 4.74 5.08 19.77
C ARG A 147 3.26 4.90 20.07
N PRO A 148 2.64 5.82 20.83
CA PRO A 148 1.19 5.83 21.04
C PRO A 148 0.41 5.80 19.72
N VAL A 149 -0.87 5.42 19.82
CA VAL A 149 -1.75 5.23 18.65
C VAL A 149 -1.72 6.48 17.76
N PRO A 150 -1.36 6.36 16.46
CA PRO A 150 -1.27 7.53 15.60
C PRO A 150 -2.63 8.24 15.47
N GLY A 151 -2.63 9.57 15.64
CA GLY A 151 -3.84 10.39 15.61
C GLY A 151 -4.57 10.50 16.96
N SER A 152 -4.12 9.78 17.99
CA SER A 152 -4.60 10.01 19.37
C SER A 152 -4.07 11.33 19.94
N LYS A 153 -4.73 11.81 21.01
CA LYS A 153 -4.31 13.01 21.74
C LYS A 153 -2.89 12.83 22.29
N LEU A 154 -2.05 13.85 22.10
CA LEU A 154 -0.70 13.88 22.65
C LEU A 154 -0.74 14.23 24.15
N GLU A 155 -0.94 13.22 24.99
CA GLU A 155 -0.88 13.38 26.44
C GLU A 155 0.54 13.79 26.88
N GLY A 156 0.65 14.80 27.74
CA GLY A 156 1.95 15.35 28.19
C GLY A 156 2.67 16.24 27.18
N GLY A 157 2.12 16.46 25.99
CA GLY A 157 2.68 17.38 24.99
C GLY A 157 4.00 16.92 24.37
N GLN A 158 4.73 17.87 23.77
CA GLN A 158 5.97 17.58 23.03
C GLN A 158 7.11 17.08 23.93
N ASP A 159 7.11 17.44 25.22
CA ASP A 159 8.15 16.99 26.14
C ASP A 159 8.03 15.51 26.48
N GLU A 160 6.82 14.97 26.53
CA GLU A 160 6.61 13.53 26.66
C GLU A 160 7.01 12.79 25.38
N ALA A 161 6.71 13.36 24.21
CA ALA A 161 7.07 12.76 22.92
C ALA A 161 8.59 12.57 22.73
N LYS A 162 9.41 13.43 23.34
CA LYS A 162 10.89 13.31 23.32
C LYS A 162 11.41 12.04 24.00
N LYS A 163 10.61 11.39 24.86
CA LYS A 163 10.98 10.15 25.56
C LYS A 163 10.68 8.90 24.74
N TRP A 164 9.93 9.03 23.64
CA TRP A 164 9.54 7.89 22.84
C TRP A 164 10.72 7.32 22.03
N PRO A 165 10.66 6.03 21.64
CA PRO A 165 11.65 5.45 20.75
C PRO A 165 11.80 6.27 19.45
N THR A 166 13.04 6.69 19.18
CA THR A 166 13.43 7.40 17.96
C THR A 166 14.01 6.46 16.91
N GLU A 167 14.64 5.37 17.34
CA GLU A 167 15.23 4.33 16.49
C GLU A 167 15.04 2.93 17.11
N LEU A 168 14.95 1.91 16.25
CA LEU A 168 14.83 0.52 16.66
C LEU A 168 15.61 -0.36 15.68
N GLN A 169 16.63 -1.05 16.21
CA GLN A 169 17.46 -1.99 15.48
C GLN A 169 16.97 -3.43 15.70
N GLU A 170 17.43 -4.37 14.89
CA GLU A 170 17.17 -5.80 15.15
C GLU A 170 17.81 -6.20 16.49
N PRO A 171 17.06 -6.87 17.39
CA PRO A 171 17.55 -7.16 18.73
C PRO A 171 18.73 -8.14 18.69
N LYS A 172 19.70 -7.90 19.56
CA LYS A 172 20.80 -8.85 19.79
C LYS A 172 20.32 -9.96 20.74
N PRO A 173 20.84 -11.20 20.63
CA PRO A 173 20.53 -12.25 21.59
C PRO A 173 20.78 -11.79 23.03
N GLY A 174 19.77 -11.94 23.89
CA GLY A 174 19.83 -11.57 25.31
C GLY A 174 19.35 -10.15 25.66
N ASP A 175 19.05 -9.29 24.68
CA ASP A 175 18.49 -7.97 24.92
C ASP A 175 16.95 -8.02 25.01
N ALA A 176 16.44 -8.23 26.21
CA ALA A 176 15.01 -8.41 26.46
C ALA A 176 14.17 -7.17 26.12
N GLU A 177 14.68 -5.95 26.35
CA GLU A 177 13.91 -4.73 26.06
C GLU A 177 13.90 -4.43 24.56
N ALA A 178 15.03 -4.62 23.87
CA ALA A 178 15.05 -4.49 22.40
C ALA A 178 14.13 -5.52 21.75
N GLN A 179 14.10 -6.75 22.25
CA GLN A 179 13.18 -7.79 21.75
C GLN A 179 11.72 -7.40 21.99
N ARG A 180 11.37 -6.89 23.19
CA ARG A 180 10.03 -6.42 23.51
C ARG A 180 9.57 -5.30 22.57
N LEU A 181 10.44 -4.31 22.32
CA LEU A 181 10.14 -3.20 21.40
C LEU A 181 10.04 -3.67 19.95
N TRP A 182 10.88 -4.62 19.54
CA TRP A 182 10.80 -5.24 18.22
C TRP A 182 9.46 -5.93 17.99
N ASP A 183 9.03 -6.75 18.95
CA ASP A 183 7.77 -7.49 18.86
C ASP A 183 6.56 -6.54 18.89
N LEU A 184 6.61 -5.50 19.74
CA LEU A 184 5.58 -4.45 19.76
C LEU A 184 5.50 -3.73 18.41
N SER A 185 6.63 -3.28 17.87
CA SER A 185 6.71 -2.60 16.58
C SER A 185 6.17 -3.47 15.46
N LEU A 186 6.63 -4.72 15.38
CA LEU A 186 6.20 -5.68 14.38
C LEU A 186 4.71 -6.02 14.55
N SER A 187 4.16 -6.08 15.76
CA SER A 187 2.72 -6.33 15.96
C SER A 187 1.82 -5.23 15.40
N ASN A 188 2.29 -3.97 15.42
CA ASN A 188 1.57 -2.82 14.89
C ASN A 188 1.81 -2.61 13.38
N PHE A 189 2.85 -3.23 12.82
CA PHE A 189 3.18 -3.15 11.40
C PHE A 189 2.25 -4.03 10.54
N ALA A 190 1.73 -3.45 9.45
CA ALA A 190 0.95 -4.16 8.46
C ALA A 190 1.38 -3.82 7.03
N LEU A 191 1.21 -4.77 6.10
CA LEU A 191 1.20 -4.44 4.67
C LEU A 191 -0.18 -3.89 4.29
N LEU A 192 -0.19 -2.95 3.36
CA LEU A 192 -1.38 -2.46 2.69
C LEU A 192 -1.23 -2.80 1.22
N ILE A 193 -2.09 -3.70 0.74
CA ILE A 193 -2.09 -4.19 -0.62
C ILE A 193 -3.26 -3.56 -1.37
N VAL A 194 -3.03 -2.92 -2.51
CA VAL A 194 -4.11 -2.50 -3.41
C VAL A 194 -4.09 -3.41 -4.63
N ASN A 195 -5.24 -4.03 -4.91
CA ASN A 195 -5.51 -4.80 -6.12
C ASN A 195 -6.21 -3.88 -7.15
N PRO A 196 -5.51 -3.39 -8.18
CA PRO A 196 -6.08 -2.51 -9.19
C PRO A 196 -7.18 -3.19 -10.00
N THR A 197 -8.22 -2.45 -10.32
CA THR A 197 -9.34 -2.91 -11.16
C THR A 197 -9.61 -1.96 -12.34
N ASP A 198 -9.28 -0.68 -12.18
CA ASP A 198 -9.48 0.36 -13.18
C ASP A 198 -8.37 1.41 -13.04
N VAL A 199 -7.82 1.87 -14.15
CA VAL A 199 -6.74 2.85 -14.20
C VAL A 199 -7.05 3.89 -15.26
N ASP A 200 -7.14 5.15 -14.86
CA ASP A 200 -7.23 6.29 -15.75
C ASP A 200 -5.85 6.95 -15.83
N PHE A 201 -5.21 6.81 -17.00
CA PHE A 201 -3.86 7.24 -17.28
C PHE A 201 -3.88 8.46 -18.19
N VAL A 202 -3.23 9.55 -17.75
CA VAL A 202 -3.16 10.82 -18.46
C VAL A 202 -1.70 11.16 -18.75
N GLU A 203 -1.38 11.47 -20.00
CA GLU A 203 -0.08 11.96 -20.44
C GLU A 203 -0.20 13.44 -20.84
N LEU A 204 0.44 14.33 -20.08
CA LEU A 204 0.36 15.79 -20.31
C LEU A 204 1.52 16.35 -21.12
N ALA A 205 2.61 15.59 -21.29
CA ALA A 205 3.76 15.99 -22.10
C ALA A 205 3.49 16.07 -23.62
N PRO A 206 2.78 15.12 -24.28
CA PRO A 206 2.52 15.21 -25.72
C PRO A 206 1.45 16.26 -26.05
N VAL A 207 1.50 16.83 -27.26
CA VAL A 207 0.47 17.75 -27.79
C VAL A 207 -0.11 17.16 -29.09
N PRO A 208 -1.43 16.89 -29.17
CA PRO A 208 -2.40 16.98 -28.08
C PRO A 208 -2.09 15.98 -26.96
N ASN A 209 -2.54 16.31 -25.75
CA ASN A 209 -2.44 15.43 -24.58
C ASN A 209 -3.10 14.07 -24.88
N ARG A 210 -2.77 13.05 -24.09
CA ARG A 210 -3.37 11.71 -24.24
C ARG A 210 -4.01 11.26 -22.95
N ARG A 211 -5.06 10.45 -23.08
CA ARG A 211 -5.72 9.79 -21.95
C ARG A 211 -6.17 8.41 -22.37
N THR A 212 -5.88 7.42 -21.54
CA THR A 212 -6.27 6.03 -21.76
C THR A 212 -6.86 5.49 -20.47
N ARG A 213 -8.03 4.87 -20.57
CA ARG A 213 -8.61 4.09 -19.48
C ARG A 213 -8.24 2.63 -19.67
N PHE A 214 -7.84 1.98 -18.60
CA PHE A 214 -7.64 0.54 -18.52
C PHE A 214 -8.59 -0.04 -17.48
N TRP A 215 -9.20 -1.18 -17.76
CA TRP A 215 -10.02 -1.89 -16.77
C TRP A 215 -9.84 -3.39 -16.86
N ARG A 216 -9.94 -4.06 -15.72
CA ARG A 216 -9.84 -5.52 -15.64
C ARG A 216 -11.22 -6.16 -15.72
N ALA A 217 -11.41 -7.04 -16.69
CA ALA A 217 -12.55 -7.91 -16.84
C ALA A 217 -12.13 -9.38 -16.64
N ALA A 218 -13.07 -10.32 -16.80
CA ALA A 218 -12.82 -11.75 -16.57
C ALA A 218 -11.82 -12.37 -17.55
N ASP A 219 -11.70 -11.81 -18.75
CA ASP A 219 -10.82 -12.23 -19.84
C ASP A 219 -9.49 -11.46 -19.89
N GLY A 220 -9.27 -10.50 -18.99
CA GLY A 220 -8.01 -9.77 -18.86
C GLY A 220 -8.18 -8.26 -18.75
N TRP A 221 -7.10 -7.54 -19.05
CA TRP A 221 -7.11 -6.08 -19.11
C TRP A 221 -7.52 -5.59 -20.49
N HIS A 222 -8.41 -4.61 -20.51
CA HIS A 222 -8.84 -3.89 -21.69
C HIS A 222 -8.38 -2.44 -21.59
N GLU A 223 -8.36 -1.76 -22.73
CA GLU A 223 -8.00 -0.34 -22.81
C GLU A 223 -8.86 0.41 -23.82
N GLU A 224 -9.06 1.70 -23.57
CA GLU A 224 -9.76 2.62 -24.46
C GLU A 224 -9.11 4.00 -24.38
N ALA A 225 -8.80 4.58 -25.55
CA ALA A 225 -8.35 5.96 -25.64
C ALA A 225 -9.53 6.92 -25.41
N LEU A 226 -9.35 7.90 -24.53
CA LEU A 226 -10.36 8.88 -24.15
C LEU A 226 -9.92 10.29 -24.55
N VAL A 227 -10.87 11.21 -24.62
CA VAL A 227 -10.56 12.64 -24.72
C VAL A 227 -9.87 13.07 -23.41
N PRO A 228 -8.71 13.75 -23.49
CA PRO A 228 -7.96 14.22 -22.31
C PRO A 228 -8.79 15.08 -21.36
#